data_AF-A0A210QFR2-F1
#
_entry.id   AF-A0A210QFR2-F1
#
_cell.length_a   1.000
_cell.length_b   1.000
_cell.length_c   1.000
_cell.angle_alpha   90.00
_cell.angle_beta   90.00
_cell.angle_gamma   90.00
#
_symmetry.space_group_name_H-M   'P 1'
#
loop_
_entity.id
_entity.type
_entity.pdbx_description
1 polymer ?
#
loop_
_entity_poly.entity_id
_entity_poly.type
_entity_poly.pdbx_seq_one_letter_code
_entity_poly.pdbx_strand_id
1 'polypeptide(L)'
;MSDTDSDVPEVGGELDILPYQFEPARKHVDRVTEEMYSSQSETDESDDGDDHARARDIRTDNIAWCDCECCTAMTTETECLCCQEIDLICTKTEEKGIMCITNHEGFIANCLNRDVLEVSLLEFVEHDGPIDDNEPINE
;
A
#
# COMPACT_ATOMS: atom_id res chain seq x y z
N MET A 1 64.66 7.22 -22.48
CA MET A 1 63.25 7.12 -22.89
C MET A 1 62.58 8.30 -22.26
N SER A 2 62.15 9.25 -23.07
CA SER A 2 61.60 10.54 -22.67
C SER A 2 60.09 10.40 -22.55
N ASP A 3 59.57 10.39 -21.33
CA ASP A 3 58.14 10.47 -21.05
C ASP A 3 57.61 11.82 -21.50
N THR A 4 56.79 11.80 -22.55
CA THR A 4 56.02 12.96 -22.99
C THR A 4 54.75 13.03 -22.15
N ASP A 5 54.78 13.87 -21.13
CA ASP A 5 53.61 14.33 -20.41
C ASP A 5 52.67 15.02 -21.41
N SER A 6 51.52 14.39 -21.69
CA SER A 6 50.53 14.97 -22.59
C SER A 6 49.61 15.86 -21.76
N ASP A 7 49.76 17.17 -21.94
CA ASP A 7 48.91 18.19 -21.34
C ASP A 7 47.42 17.86 -21.52
N VAL A 8 46.74 17.52 -20.43
CA VAL A 8 45.27 17.44 -20.39
C VAL A 8 44.75 18.89 -20.37
N PRO A 9 43.90 19.31 -21.32
CA PRO A 9 43.35 20.65 -21.27
C PRO A 9 42.46 20.79 -20.03
N GLU A 10 42.81 21.70 -19.13
CA GLU A 10 41.94 22.16 -18.05
C GLU A 10 40.66 22.74 -18.67
N VAL A 11 39.56 22.01 -18.56
CA VAL A 11 38.22 22.53 -18.87
C VAL A 11 37.83 23.44 -17.72
N GLY A 12 38.26 24.71 -17.80
CA GLY A 12 37.88 25.80 -16.89
C GLY A 12 36.42 26.23 -17.09
N GLY A 13 35.50 25.29 -16.96
CA GLY A 13 34.08 25.59 -16.80
C GLY A 13 33.74 25.49 -15.32
N GLU A 14 33.44 26.62 -14.70
CA GLU A 14 32.80 26.68 -13.39
C GLU A 14 31.44 25.96 -13.52
N LEU A 15 31.40 24.68 -13.17
CA LEU A 15 30.16 23.92 -13.10
C LEU A 15 29.45 24.36 -11.82
N ASP A 16 28.72 25.46 -11.92
CA ASP A 16 27.74 25.89 -10.92
C ASP A 16 26.60 24.87 -10.90
N ILE A 17 26.83 23.76 -10.19
CA ILE A 17 25.80 22.75 -9.91
C ILE A 17 24.91 23.37 -8.83
N LEU A 18 23.81 23.99 -9.27
CA LEU A 18 22.80 24.51 -8.36
C LEU A 18 21.94 23.35 -7.82
N PRO A 19 21.65 23.33 -6.52
CA PRO A 19 20.68 22.39 -5.95
C PRO A 19 19.35 22.49 -6.71
N TYR A 20 18.72 21.34 -7.00
CA TYR A 20 17.36 21.24 -7.57
C TYR A 20 17.20 21.64 -9.05
N GLN A 21 18.29 21.81 -9.83
CA GLN A 21 18.20 22.19 -11.25
C GLN A 21 17.54 21.13 -12.16
N PHE A 22 17.45 19.87 -11.72
CA PHE A 22 16.97 18.75 -12.52
C PHE A 22 15.74 18.04 -11.94
N GLU A 23 15.09 18.64 -10.95
CA GLU A 23 13.88 18.03 -10.39
C GLU A 23 12.63 18.36 -11.25
N PRO A 24 11.75 17.39 -11.50
CA PRO A 24 10.51 17.61 -12.24
C PRO A 24 9.61 18.61 -11.50
N ALA A 25 9.17 19.67 -12.20
CA ALA A 25 8.23 20.63 -11.62
C ALA A 25 6.87 19.98 -11.33
N ARG A 26 6.43 20.02 -10.05
CA ARG A 26 5.09 19.59 -9.64
C ARG A 26 4.06 20.47 -10.34
N LYS A 27 3.24 19.88 -11.23
CA LYS A 27 2.12 20.58 -11.84
C LYS A 27 1.10 20.89 -10.75
N HIS A 28 0.96 22.16 -10.41
CA HIS A 28 -0.12 22.63 -9.54
C HIS A 28 -1.44 22.34 -10.26
N VAL A 29 -2.17 21.33 -9.80
CA VAL A 29 -3.56 21.11 -10.19
C VAL A 29 -4.38 22.04 -9.31
N ASP A 30 -4.99 23.06 -9.91
CA ASP A 30 -5.91 23.94 -9.21
C ASP A 30 -7.00 23.10 -8.54
N ARG A 31 -6.96 23.09 -7.21
CA ARG A 31 -7.87 22.36 -6.33
C ARG A 31 -9.27 22.95 -6.52
N VAL A 32 -10.09 22.26 -7.31
CA VAL A 32 -11.51 22.60 -7.53
C VAL A 32 -12.25 22.40 -6.20
N THR A 33 -12.62 23.54 -5.60
CA THR A 33 -13.73 23.82 -4.66
C THR A 33 -14.23 22.66 -3.77
N GLU A 34 -13.93 22.76 -2.48
CA GLU A 34 -14.68 22.08 -1.41
C GLU A 34 -15.85 22.96 -0.98
N GLU A 35 -17.09 22.51 -1.18
CA GLU A 35 -18.26 23.02 -0.46
C GLU A 35 -19.30 21.89 -0.30
N MET A 36 -19.57 21.53 0.97
CA MET A 36 -20.87 21.15 1.51
C MET A 36 -21.37 19.68 1.39
N TYR A 37 -20.77 18.79 2.19
CA TYR A 37 -21.45 17.59 2.70
C TYR A 37 -22.54 18.03 3.70
N SER A 38 -23.80 17.85 3.31
CA SER A 38 -24.97 18.09 4.16
C SER A 38 -25.22 16.87 5.03
N SER A 39 -24.95 17.02 6.33
CA SER A 39 -25.32 16.05 7.37
C SER A 39 -26.84 16.04 7.54
N GLN A 40 -27.47 14.87 7.37
CA GLN A 40 -28.81 14.60 7.88
C GLN A 40 -28.73 13.37 8.79
N SER A 41 -29.08 13.61 10.04
CA SER A 41 -29.17 12.66 11.13
C SER A 41 -30.62 12.25 11.31
N GLU A 42 -30.95 10.99 11.04
CA GLU A 42 -32.26 10.44 11.38
C GLU A 42 -32.02 9.21 12.27
N THR A 43 -32.37 9.36 13.54
CA THR A 43 -32.45 8.30 14.55
C THR A 43 -33.75 7.54 14.36
N ASP A 44 -33.69 6.22 14.19
CA ASP A 44 -34.87 5.36 14.33
C ASP A 44 -34.51 4.21 15.28
N GLU A 45 -35.12 4.27 16.46
CA GLU A 45 -34.99 3.30 17.54
C GLU A 45 -36.06 2.24 17.32
N SER A 46 -35.66 1.02 16.97
CA SER A 46 -36.55 -0.14 16.98
C SER A 46 -35.91 -1.26 17.80
N ASP A 47 -36.41 -1.34 19.03
CA ASP A 47 -36.33 -2.44 19.99
C ASP A 47 -36.99 -3.69 19.39
N ASP A 48 -36.20 -4.73 19.12
CA ASP A 48 -36.73 -6.09 18.95
C ASP A 48 -35.69 -7.13 19.39
N GLY A 49 -36.03 -7.86 20.45
CA GLY A 49 -35.72 -9.28 20.59
C GLY A 49 -34.25 -9.69 20.73
N ASP A 50 -33.76 -9.69 21.97
CA ASP A 50 -32.63 -10.51 22.43
C ASP A 50 -32.90 -12.02 22.20
N ASP A 51 -32.43 -12.55 21.06
CA ASP A 51 -32.23 -14.00 20.82
C ASP A 51 -31.02 -14.28 19.91
N HIS A 52 -29.96 -13.46 19.96
CA HIS A 52 -28.80 -13.57 19.06
C HIS A 52 -27.50 -14.07 19.70
N ALA A 53 -27.48 -14.38 21.00
CA ALA A 53 -26.24 -14.80 21.70
C ALA A 53 -25.78 -16.25 21.44
N ARG A 54 -26.37 -16.98 20.48
CA ARG A 54 -26.08 -18.40 20.20
C ARG A 54 -25.75 -18.74 18.74
N ALA A 55 -25.83 -17.78 17.82
CA ALA A 55 -25.20 -17.91 16.52
C ALA A 55 -23.73 -17.53 16.68
N ARG A 56 -22.91 -18.47 17.18
CA ARG A 56 -21.47 -18.36 16.90
C ARG A 56 -21.35 -18.21 15.40
N ASP A 57 -20.78 -17.08 15.04
CA ASP A 57 -20.73 -16.63 13.69
C ASP A 57 -20.07 -17.69 12.79
N ILE A 58 -20.72 -17.97 11.68
CA ILE A 58 -20.41 -19.13 10.83
C ILE A 58 -19.01 -18.99 10.23
N ARG A 59 -18.49 -17.77 10.04
CA ARG A 59 -17.23 -17.59 9.31
C ARG A 59 -15.99 -17.73 10.17
N THR A 60 -16.07 -17.43 11.46
CA THR A 60 -14.94 -17.53 12.41
C THR A 60 -14.64 -18.96 12.87
N ASP A 61 -15.60 -19.89 12.77
CA ASP A 61 -15.46 -21.29 13.22
C ASP A 61 -15.19 -22.30 12.07
N ASN A 62 -15.25 -21.87 10.79
CA ASN A 62 -14.94 -22.75 9.64
C ASN A 62 -14.42 -21.97 8.43
N ILE A 63 -14.06 -22.69 7.36
CA ILE A 63 -13.55 -22.13 6.10
C ILE A 63 -14.45 -22.44 4.89
N ALA A 64 -15.72 -22.81 5.11
CA ALA A 64 -16.63 -23.19 4.02
C ALA A 64 -16.98 -22.02 3.09
N TRP A 65 -16.69 -20.79 3.50
CA TRP A 65 -16.81 -19.57 2.73
C TRP A 65 -15.62 -19.30 1.78
N CYS A 66 -14.55 -20.09 1.88
CA CYS A 66 -13.35 -19.90 1.06
C CYS A 66 -13.42 -20.71 -0.24
N ASP A 67 -13.31 -20.00 -1.37
CA ASP A 67 -13.25 -20.60 -2.71
C ASP A 67 -11.83 -20.73 -3.27
N CYS A 68 -10.83 -20.09 -2.65
CA CYS A 68 -9.44 -20.12 -3.13
C CYS A 68 -8.55 -21.17 -2.45
N GLU A 69 -9.11 -21.91 -1.49
CA GLU A 69 -8.47 -22.97 -0.70
C GLU A 69 -7.25 -22.53 0.15
N CYS A 70 -6.94 -21.24 0.19
CA CYS A 70 -5.78 -20.69 0.89
C CYS A 70 -6.13 -19.88 2.15
N CYS A 71 -7.42 -19.66 2.45
CA CYS A 71 -7.84 -18.89 3.61
C CYS A 71 -7.81 -19.72 4.90
N THR A 72 -7.76 -19.03 6.04
CA THR A 72 -7.92 -19.60 7.38
C THR A 72 -8.97 -18.80 8.13
N ALA A 73 -9.71 -19.43 9.04
CA ALA A 73 -10.66 -18.71 9.88
C ALA A 73 -9.91 -17.75 10.83
N MET A 74 -10.40 -16.51 10.91
CA MET A 74 -9.78 -15.42 11.67
C MET A 74 -10.58 -15.13 12.94
N THR A 75 -10.08 -14.22 13.79
CA THR A 75 -10.70 -13.91 15.08
C THR A 75 -12.00 -13.12 14.94
N THR A 76 -12.16 -12.38 13.85
CA THR A 76 -13.33 -11.56 13.56
C THR A 76 -13.94 -11.94 12.22
N GLU A 77 -15.26 -11.75 12.10
CA GLU A 77 -16.00 -11.90 10.85
C GLU A 77 -15.39 -11.11 9.70
N THR A 78 -15.04 -9.86 9.99
CA THR A 78 -14.51 -8.91 9.03
C THR A 78 -13.18 -9.36 8.43
N GLU A 79 -12.41 -10.17 9.15
CA GLU A 79 -11.15 -10.74 8.68
C GLU A 79 -11.34 -12.06 7.92
N CYS A 80 -12.50 -12.72 8.05
CA CYS A 80 -12.82 -13.97 7.36
C CYS A 80 -13.25 -13.73 5.92
N LEU A 81 -12.36 -13.18 5.09
CA LEU A 81 -12.63 -12.74 3.70
C LEU A 81 -11.79 -13.52 2.67
N CYS A 82 -12.44 -14.04 1.62
CA CYS A 82 -11.76 -14.73 0.53
C CYS A 82 -11.31 -13.74 -0.55
N CYS A 83 -10.15 -14.00 -1.16
CA CYS A 83 -9.70 -13.19 -2.31
C CYS A 83 -10.65 -13.27 -3.51
N GLN A 84 -11.49 -14.31 -3.58
CA GLN A 84 -12.51 -14.50 -4.62
C GLN A 84 -13.83 -13.75 -4.32
N GLU A 85 -13.96 -13.10 -3.16
CA GLU A 85 -15.10 -12.22 -2.85
C GLU A 85 -14.85 -10.77 -3.29
N ILE A 86 -13.64 -10.46 -3.75
CA ILE A 86 -13.22 -9.10 -4.15
C ILE A 86 -13.11 -9.04 -5.67
N ASP A 87 -14.09 -8.46 -6.35
CA ASP A 87 -14.19 -8.43 -7.83
C ASP A 87 -12.89 -8.04 -8.55
N LEU A 88 -12.18 -7.03 -8.04
CA LEU A 88 -10.92 -6.57 -8.62
C LEU A 88 -9.82 -7.63 -8.53
N ILE A 89 -9.80 -8.40 -7.44
CA ILE A 89 -8.84 -9.48 -7.24
C ILE A 89 -9.23 -10.69 -8.08
N CYS A 90 -10.52 -11.05 -8.13
CA CYS A 90 -11.04 -12.12 -8.98
C CYS A 90 -10.60 -11.92 -10.43
N THR A 91 -10.81 -10.71 -10.96
CA THR A 91 -10.41 -10.34 -12.33
C THR A 91 -8.92 -10.61 -12.57
N LYS A 92 -8.04 -10.19 -11.63
CA LYS A 92 -6.59 -10.42 -11.75
C LYS A 92 -6.23 -11.91 -11.70
N THR A 93 -6.93 -12.69 -10.89
CA THR A 93 -6.69 -14.14 -10.79
C THR A 93 -7.17 -14.88 -12.03
N GLU A 94 -8.30 -14.49 -12.60
CA GLU A 94 -8.84 -15.04 -13.85
C GLU A 94 -7.94 -14.74 -15.04
N GLU A 95 -7.47 -13.50 -15.19
CA GLU A 95 -6.55 -13.09 -16.26
C GLU A 95 -5.26 -13.92 -16.30
N LYS A 96 -4.80 -14.38 -15.13
CA LYS A 96 -3.60 -15.19 -14.97
C LYS A 96 -3.88 -16.70 -14.87
N GLY A 97 -5.15 -17.10 -14.83
CA GLY A 97 -5.56 -18.50 -14.68
C GLY A 97 -5.12 -19.14 -13.36
N ILE A 98 -5.09 -18.36 -12.27
CA ILE A 98 -4.71 -18.82 -10.93
C ILE A 98 -5.92 -18.80 -9.99
N MET A 99 -5.90 -19.62 -8.94
CA MET A 99 -7.03 -19.75 -8.00
C MET A 99 -6.96 -18.80 -6.79
N CYS A 100 -5.77 -18.30 -6.46
CA CYS A 100 -5.56 -17.43 -5.30
C CYS A 100 -4.61 -16.29 -5.65
N ILE A 101 -4.89 -15.09 -5.13
CA ILE A 101 -4.07 -13.89 -5.36
C ILE A 101 -2.65 -14.03 -4.84
N THR A 102 -2.43 -14.87 -3.82
CA THR A 102 -1.10 -15.13 -3.26
C THR A 102 -0.14 -15.77 -4.27
N ASN A 103 -0.68 -16.44 -5.30
CA ASN A 103 0.09 -17.02 -6.40
C ASN A 103 0.31 -16.05 -7.56
N HIS A 104 -0.23 -14.84 -7.49
CA HIS A 104 -0.03 -13.83 -8.52
C HIS A 104 1.39 -13.28 -8.46
N GLU A 105 2.09 -13.25 -9.59
CA GLU A 105 3.48 -12.78 -9.68
C GLU A 105 3.69 -11.40 -9.07
N GLY A 106 2.74 -10.48 -9.31
CA GLY A 106 2.77 -9.14 -8.72
C GLY A 106 2.54 -9.12 -7.21
N PHE A 107 1.76 -10.06 -6.66
CA PHE A 107 1.57 -10.16 -5.22
C PHE A 107 2.85 -10.68 -4.56
N ILE A 108 3.47 -11.71 -5.16
CA ILE A 108 4.76 -12.24 -4.69
C ILE A 108 5.84 -11.15 -4.74
N ALA A 109 5.93 -10.43 -5.86
CA ALA A 109 6.97 -9.44 -6.09
C ALA A 109 6.83 -8.19 -5.20
N ASN A 110 5.61 -7.78 -4.81
CA ASN A 110 5.39 -6.52 -4.10
C ASN A 110 4.92 -6.69 -2.65
N CYS A 111 4.10 -7.71 -2.37
CA CYS A 111 3.50 -7.90 -1.04
C CYS A 111 4.25 -8.92 -0.18
N LEU A 112 5.02 -9.82 -0.80
CA LEU A 112 5.81 -10.83 -0.07
C LEU A 112 7.32 -10.58 -0.11
N ASN A 113 7.79 -9.66 -0.96
CA ASN A 113 9.20 -9.33 -1.05
C ASN A 113 9.60 -8.31 0.01
N ARG A 114 10.41 -8.75 0.97
CA ARG A 114 10.86 -7.92 2.09
C ARG A 114 11.64 -6.68 1.66
N ASP A 115 12.52 -6.80 0.67
CA ASP A 115 13.35 -5.67 0.22
C ASP A 115 12.47 -4.58 -0.42
N VAL A 116 11.42 -4.99 -1.14
CA VAL A 116 10.44 -4.06 -1.72
C VAL A 116 9.65 -3.35 -0.61
N LEU A 117 9.18 -4.10 0.39
CA LEU A 117 8.45 -3.52 1.52
C LEU A 117 9.32 -2.55 2.34
N GLU A 118 10.61 -2.83 2.52
CA GLU A 118 11.55 -1.95 3.21
C GLU A 118 11.76 -0.64 2.44
N VAL A 119 11.96 -0.71 1.12
CA VAL A 119 12.08 0.49 0.29
C VAL A 119 10.78 1.31 0.32
N SER A 120 9.62 0.67 0.20
CA SER A 120 8.32 1.37 0.31
C SER A 120 8.10 1.99 1.69
N LEU A 121 8.60 1.37 2.76
CA LEU A 121 8.54 1.93 4.11
C LEU A 121 9.45 3.16 4.24
N LEU A 122 10.67 3.10 3.72
CA LEU A 122 11.60 4.23 3.75
C LEU A 122 11.03 5.43 2.97
N GLU A 123 10.47 5.18 1.79
CA GLU A 123 9.79 6.21 0.98
C GLU A 123 8.62 6.84 1.76
N PHE A 124 7.82 6.02 2.43
CA PHE A 124 6.72 6.49 3.28
C PHE A 124 7.24 7.36 4.44
N VAL A 125 8.27 6.92 5.15
CA VAL A 125 8.84 7.67 6.29
C VAL A 125 9.45 9.00 5.83
N GLU A 126 10.09 9.03 4.65
CA GLU A 126 10.64 10.27 4.08
C GLU A 126 9.54 11.30 3.77
N HIS A 127 8.40 10.85 3.26
CA HIS A 127 7.32 11.73 2.83
C HIS A 127 6.35 12.12 3.98
N ASP A 128 5.98 11.16 4.83
CA ASP A 128 4.91 11.30 5.83
C ASP A 128 5.45 11.41 7.27
N GLY A 129 6.74 11.15 7.49
CA GLY A 129 7.39 11.17 8.79
C GLY A 129 7.43 9.79 9.49
N PRO A 130 8.14 9.69 10.63
CA PRO A 130 8.29 8.43 11.36
C PRO A 130 6.94 7.91 11.87
N ILE A 131 6.77 6.58 11.86
CA ILE A 131 5.54 5.89 12.29
C ILE A 131 5.37 5.93 13.82
N ASP A 132 6.45 6.18 14.55
CA ASP A 132 6.48 6.30 16.00
C ASP A 132 7.14 7.62 16.41
N ASP A 133 6.49 8.37 17.30
CA ASP A 133 7.08 9.54 17.96
C ASP A 133 8.29 9.17 18.85
N ASN A 134 8.56 7.87 19.07
CA ASN A 134 9.64 7.36 19.94
C ASN A 134 10.85 6.78 19.21
N GLU A 135 11.00 6.93 17.89
CA GLU A 135 12.22 6.46 17.24
C GLU A 135 13.41 7.37 17.65
N PRO A 136 14.43 6.86 18.37
CA PRO A 136 15.54 7.69 18.77
C PRO A 136 16.25 8.17 17.52
N ILE A 137 16.38 9.49 17.41
CA ILE A 137 17.26 10.15 16.46
C ILE A 137 18.64 9.55 16.71
N ASN A 138 19.10 8.66 15.84
CA ASN A 138 20.47 8.17 15.91
C ASN A 138 21.39 9.38 15.66
N GLU A 139 22.04 9.86 16.73
CA GLU A 139 23.11 10.85 16.70
C GLU A 139 24.33 10.37 15.90
#